data_AF-A0A8B6HPD6-F1
#
_entry.id   AF-A0A8B6HPD6-F1
#
_cell.length_a   1.000
_cell.length_b   1.000
_cell.length_c   1.000
_cell.angle_alpha   90.00
_cell.angle_beta   90.00
_cell.angle_gamma   90.00
#
_symmetry.space_group_name_H-M   'P 1'
#
loop_
_entity.id
_entity.type
_entity.pdbx_description
1 polymer ?
#
loop_
_entity_poly.entity_id
_entity_poly.type
_entity_poly.pdbx_seq_one_letter_code
_entity_poly.pdbx_strand_id
1 'polypeptide(L)'
;MDGNQKQDLNEKLFLAARFDDVEEVKKLLTNGASVDYQCSFDEGKTPLHVTTNEAIAKVLIQNKASVDRTDFVDWTPLHVSSKDGTIDVTNVLITNKANVNAETFDKWTPLHFAARNNHFQIVAALISANANVNVIDNKEMTPLHFAAYYGHYEVVIALVNAKADANATDIEGDTPLHKAASNGKKHMVNLLISLGANISAKDKMVRFVYV
;
A
#
# COMPACT_ATOMS: atom_id res chain seq x y z
N MET A 1 21.29 -11.51 29.43
CA MET A 1 20.82 -12.36 28.33
C MET A 1 21.97 -12.47 27.33
N ASP A 2 22.38 -13.68 26.97
CA ASP A 2 23.41 -13.86 25.93
C ASP A 2 22.85 -13.54 24.53
N GLY A 3 23.72 -13.49 23.52
CA GLY A 3 23.34 -13.14 22.15
C GLY A 3 22.31 -14.09 21.52
N ASN A 4 22.39 -15.39 21.84
CA ASN A 4 21.49 -16.41 21.29
C ASN A 4 20.10 -16.35 21.94
N GLN A 5 20.04 -16.13 23.24
CA GLN A 5 18.78 -15.94 23.97
C GLN A 5 18.03 -14.68 23.48
N LYS A 6 18.77 -13.60 23.17
CA LYS A 6 18.17 -12.38 22.65
C LYS A 6 17.65 -12.56 21.21
N GLN A 7 18.37 -13.32 20.39
CA GLN A 7 17.93 -13.68 19.05
C GLN A 7 16.62 -14.50 19.08
N ASP A 8 16.57 -15.56 19.89
CA ASP A 8 15.37 -16.39 20.07
C ASP A 8 14.16 -15.58 20.56
N LEU A 9 14.37 -14.63 21.48
CA LEU A 9 13.32 -13.74 21.97
C LEU A 9 12.76 -12.83 20.87
N ASN A 10 13.62 -12.28 20.01
CA ASN A 10 13.22 -11.41 18.92
C ASN A 10 12.42 -12.16 17.84
N GLU A 11 12.86 -13.38 17.50
CA GLU A 11 12.15 -14.25 16.55
C GLU A 11 10.76 -14.62 17.09
N LYS A 12 10.65 -14.92 18.39
CA LYS A 12 9.35 -15.15 19.04
C LYS A 12 8.45 -13.93 18.99
N LEU A 13 8.98 -12.72 19.18
CA LEU A 13 8.18 -11.49 19.10
C LEU A 13 7.59 -11.32 17.71
N PHE A 14 8.43 -11.54 16.69
CA PHE A 14 8.02 -11.47 15.30
C PHE A 14 6.90 -12.49 14.97
N LEU A 15 7.06 -13.75 15.40
CA LEU A 15 6.05 -14.78 15.20
C LEU A 15 4.75 -14.50 15.96
N ALA A 16 4.84 -14.03 17.21
CA ALA A 16 3.67 -13.65 18.01
C ALA A 16 2.88 -12.51 17.34
N ALA A 17 3.58 -11.51 16.78
CA ALA A 17 2.94 -10.43 16.03
C ALA A 17 2.26 -10.91 14.74
N ARG A 18 2.87 -11.87 14.03
CA ARG A 18 2.34 -12.47 12.79
C ARG A 18 1.12 -13.36 13.04
N PHE A 19 1.08 -14.08 14.15
CA PHE A 19 -0.01 -14.99 14.52
C PHE A 19 -1.03 -14.34 15.47
N ASP A 20 -1.00 -13.00 15.58
CA ASP A 20 -1.93 -12.19 16.34
C ASP A 20 -2.04 -12.53 17.85
N ASP A 21 -0.94 -12.98 18.47
CA ASP A 21 -0.86 -13.26 19.91
C ASP A 21 -0.49 -11.99 20.70
N VAL A 22 -1.51 -11.21 21.05
CA VAL A 22 -1.38 -9.91 21.74
C VAL A 22 -0.69 -10.04 23.10
N GLU A 23 -1.01 -11.08 23.87
CA GLU A 23 -0.48 -11.25 25.23
C GLU A 23 0.98 -11.70 25.19
N GLU A 24 1.34 -12.61 24.28
CA GLU A 24 2.73 -13.00 24.12
C GLU A 24 3.58 -11.83 23.60
N VAL A 25 3.07 -11.01 22.67
CA VAL A 25 3.76 -9.77 22.23
C VAL A 25 4.10 -8.87 23.43
N LYS A 26 3.13 -8.55 24.30
CA LYS A 26 3.36 -7.71 25.48
C LYS A 26 4.41 -8.32 26.42
N LYS A 27 4.31 -9.63 26.66
CA LYS A 27 5.25 -10.36 27.52
C LYS A 27 6.66 -10.35 26.95
N LEU A 28 6.83 -10.59 25.65
CA LEU A 28 8.13 -10.63 24.99
C LEU A 28 8.80 -9.25 24.98
N LEU A 29 8.04 -8.16 24.74
CA LEU A 29 8.54 -6.79 24.86
C LEU A 29 9.02 -6.47 26.28
N THR A 30 8.25 -6.87 27.30
CA THR A 30 8.64 -6.71 28.72
C THR A 30 9.93 -7.48 29.04
N ASN A 31 10.15 -8.63 28.39
CA ASN A 31 11.34 -9.43 28.54
C ASN A 31 12.56 -8.92 27.75
N GLY A 32 12.44 -7.77 27.07
CA GLY A 32 13.54 -7.10 26.38
C GLY A 32 13.69 -7.48 24.90
N ALA A 33 12.63 -8.00 24.27
CA ALA A 33 12.61 -8.21 22.82
C ALA A 33 12.77 -6.86 22.10
N SER A 34 13.57 -6.86 21.03
CA SER A 34 13.75 -5.69 20.19
C SER A 34 12.51 -5.46 19.34
N VAL A 35 11.75 -4.40 19.64
CA VAL A 35 10.52 -4.03 18.92
C VAL A 35 10.71 -3.88 17.41
N ASP A 36 11.88 -3.39 17.00
CA ASP A 36 12.28 -3.15 15.61
C ASP A 36 13.19 -4.28 15.06
N TYR A 37 13.14 -5.47 15.66
CA TYR A 37 13.87 -6.61 15.13
C TYR A 37 13.50 -6.86 13.66
N GLN A 38 14.49 -6.97 12.79
CA GLN A 38 14.31 -7.32 11.39
C GLN A 38 14.53 -8.82 11.22
N CYS A 39 13.48 -9.53 10.82
CA CYS A 39 13.48 -10.97 10.68
C CYS A 39 14.30 -11.41 9.45
N SER A 40 15.37 -12.17 9.67
CA SER A 40 16.31 -12.57 8.61
C SER A 40 15.73 -13.56 7.59
N PHE A 41 14.68 -14.31 7.96
CA PHE A 41 14.01 -15.28 7.09
C PHE A 41 12.72 -14.75 6.44
N ASP A 42 12.39 -13.47 6.65
CA ASP A 42 11.26 -12.80 5.99
C ASP A 42 11.65 -11.39 5.54
N GLU A 43 12.69 -11.32 4.70
CA GLU A 43 13.09 -10.09 3.99
C GLU A 43 13.36 -8.89 4.92
N GLY A 44 13.72 -9.12 6.18
CA GLY A 44 13.97 -8.04 7.13
C GLY A 44 12.72 -7.34 7.67
N LYS A 45 11.52 -7.93 7.48
CA LYS A 45 10.28 -7.41 8.06
C LYS A 45 10.38 -7.35 9.58
N THR A 46 9.82 -6.28 10.16
CA THR A 46 9.69 -6.12 11.62
C THR A 46 8.34 -6.66 12.10
N PRO A 47 8.14 -6.86 13.42
CA PRO A 47 6.82 -7.18 13.97
C PRO A 47 5.70 -6.23 13.50
N LEU A 48 6.02 -4.94 13.29
CA LEU A 48 5.05 -3.95 12.82
C LEU A 48 4.66 -4.15 11.34
N HIS A 49 5.51 -4.75 10.53
CA HIS A 49 5.18 -5.08 9.14
C HIS A 49 4.17 -6.23 9.04
N VAL A 50 4.29 -7.23 9.92
CA VAL A 50 3.56 -8.50 9.78
C VAL A 50 2.28 -8.58 10.59
N THR A 51 2.03 -7.63 11.50
CA THR A 51 0.82 -7.66 12.30
C THR A 51 -0.41 -7.22 11.48
N THR A 52 -1.50 -7.94 11.65
CA THR A 52 -2.82 -7.56 11.10
C THR A 52 -3.76 -7.01 12.16
N ASN A 53 -3.35 -7.07 13.43
CA ASN A 53 -4.14 -6.74 14.59
C ASN A 53 -3.86 -5.31 15.10
N GLU A 54 -4.93 -4.52 15.23
CA GLU A 54 -4.86 -3.13 15.71
C GLU A 54 -4.19 -2.99 17.07
N ALA A 55 -4.50 -3.89 18.01
CA ALA A 55 -3.97 -3.85 19.37
C ALA A 55 -2.46 -4.14 19.39
N ILE A 56 -1.99 -5.09 18.58
CA ILE A 56 -0.55 -5.37 18.45
C ILE A 56 0.17 -4.18 17.83
N ALA A 57 -0.35 -3.61 16.74
CA ALA A 57 0.24 -2.42 16.13
C ALA A 57 0.38 -1.27 17.14
N LYS A 58 -0.67 -1.00 17.94
CA LYS A 58 -0.64 0.00 19.01
C LYS A 58 0.42 -0.31 20.07
N VAL A 59 0.49 -1.57 20.54
CA VAL A 59 1.48 -1.99 21.56
C VAL A 59 2.90 -1.82 21.04
N LEU A 60 3.18 -2.20 19.80
CA LEU A 60 4.50 -2.04 19.18
C LEU A 60 4.90 -0.55 19.11
N ILE A 61 4.02 0.32 18.60
CA ILE A 61 4.29 1.76 18.50
C ILE A 61 4.46 2.41 19.88
N GLN A 62 3.65 2.02 20.87
CA GLN A 62 3.81 2.48 22.27
C GLN A 62 5.19 2.11 22.84
N ASN A 63 5.72 0.94 22.43
CA ASN A 63 7.07 0.48 22.74
C ASN A 63 8.15 1.01 21.79
N LYS A 64 7.89 2.13 21.09
CA LYS A 64 8.83 2.86 20.24
C LYS A 64 9.23 2.12 18.96
N ALA A 65 8.37 1.25 18.43
CA ALA A 65 8.54 0.77 17.06
C ALA A 65 8.63 1.95 16.09
N SER A 66 9.60 1.90 15.17
CA SER A 66 9.71 2.91 14.13
C SER A 66 8.63 2.67 13.07
N VAL A 67 7.68 3.61 12.98
CA VAL A 67 6.48 3.52 12.13
C VAL A 67 6.83 3.38 10.64
N ASP A 68 7.90 4.04 10.21
CA ASP A 68 8.38 4.05 8.81
C ASP A 68 9.65 3.21 8.61
N ARG A 69 9.98 2.31 9.54
CA ARG A 69 11.13 1.41 9.34
C ARG A 69 10.90 0.56 8.11
N THR A 70 11.87 0.52 7.21
CA THR A 70 11.82 -0.34 6.03
C THR A 70 12.32 -1.75 6.32
N ASP A 71 11.79 -2.72 5.59
CA ASP A 71 12.39 -4.04 5.42
C ASP A 71 13.57 -3.99 4.42
N PHE A 72 14.10 -5.14 4.00
CA PHE A 72 15.25 -5.21 3.09
C PHE A 72 14.92 -4.91 1.61
N VAL A 73 13.64 -4.67 1.28
CA VAL A 73 13.18 -4.34 -0.07
C VAL A 73 12.48 -2.97 -0.11
N ASP A 74 12.74 -2.12 0.90
CA ASP A 74 12.22 -0.76 1.05
C ASP A 74 10.70 -0.67 1.28
N TRP A 75 10.08 -1.72 1.81
CA TRP A 75 8.68 -1.66 2.22
C TRP A 75 8.59 -1.16 3.65
N THR A 76 7.67 -0.23 3.89
CA THR A 76 7.25 0.20 5.23
C THR A 76 6.04 -0.63 5.68
N PRO A 77 5.71 -0.65 6.99
CA PRO A 77 4.47 -1.27 7.46
C PRO A 77 3.21 -0.79 6.73
N LEU A 78 3.18 0.48 6.32
CA LEU A 78 2.04 1.06 5.60
C LEU A 78 1.91 0.51 4.17
N HIS A 79 3.01 0.12 3.51
CA HIS A 79 2.95 -0.60 2.24
C HIS A 79 2.32 -1.98 2.42
N VAL A 80 2.75 -2.72 3.45
CA VAL A 80 2.23 -4.06 3.73
C VAL A 80 0.75 -4.00 4.09
N SER A 81 0.35 -3.12 5.01
CA SER A 81 -1.07 -2.98 5.39
C SER A 81 -1.96 -2.55 4.23
N SER A 82 -1.44 -1.68 3.35
CA SER A 82 -2.15 -1.25 2.15
C SER A 82 -2.24 -2.31 1.06
N LYS A 83 -1.26 -3.21 0.96
CA LYS A 83 -1.34 -4.37 0.07
C LYS A 83 -2.32 -5.41 0.59
N ASP A 84 -2.26 -5.71 1.88
CA ASP A 84 -2.99 -6.82 2.48
C ASP A 84 -4.43 -6.46 2.89
N GLY A 85 -4.77 -5.16 2.93
CA GLY A 85 -6.13 -4.70 3.19
C GLY A 85 -6.47 -4.52 4.67
N THR A 86 -5.46 -4.39 5.54
CA THR A 86 -5.67 -4.27 6.98
C THR A 86 -5.95 -2.81 7.38
N ILE A 87 -7.23 -2.42 7.26
CA ILE A 87 -7.67 -1.04 7.50
C ILE A 87 -7.38 -0.56 8.93
N ASP A 88 -7.53 -1.41 9.95
CA ASP A 88 -7.30 -1.02 11.34
C ASP A 88 -5.81 -0.68 11.59
N VAL A 89 -4.91 -1.53 11.11
CA VAL A 89 -3.45 -1.27 11.17
C VAL A 89 -3.09 -0.03 10.35
N THR A 90 -3.65 0.11 9.14
CA THR A 90 -3.45 1.29 8.29
C THR A 90 -3.82 2.59 9.03
N ASN A 91 -4.99 2.62 9.69
CA ASN A 91 -5.44 3.79 10.46
C ASN A 91 -4.53 4.08 11.66
N VAL A 92 -4.04 3.05 12.35
CA VAL A 92 -3.05 3.19 13.43
C VAL A 92 -1.76 3.82 12.90
N LEU A 93 -1.24 3.34 11.78
CA LEU A 93 0.00 3.86 11.17
C LEU A 93 -0.16 5.33 10.75
N ILE A 94 -1.23 5.67 10.02
CA ILE A 94 -1.53 7.04 9.59
C ILE A 94 -1.66 7.99 10.79
N THR A 95 -2.39 7.58 11.83
CA THR A 95 -2.57 8.39 13.06
C THR A 95 -1.23 8.65 13.76
N ASN A 96 -0.30 7.70 13.67
CA ASN A 96 1.05 7.81 14.20
C ASN A 96 2.08 8.36 13.20
N LYS A 97 1.61 9.15 12.21
CA LYS A 97 2.44 9.94 11.29
C LYS A 97 3.30 9.12 10.33
N ALA A 98 2.87 7.90 9.97
CA ALA A 98 3.48 7.15 8.87
C ALA A 98 3.54 8.01 7.59
N ASN A 99 4.63 7.90 6.84
CA ASN A 99 4.76 8.57 5.56
C ASN A 99 3.84 7.90 4.52
N VAL A 100 2.69 8.52 4.25
CA VAL A 100 1.70 8.03 3.26
C VAL A 100 2.20 8.04 1.82
N ASN A 101 3.30 8.74 1.54
CA ASN A 101 3.96 8.83 0.24
C ASN A 101 5.33 8.14 0.26
N ALA A 102 5.58 7.22 1.19
CA ALA A 102 6.76 6.37 1.13
C ALA A 102 6.79 5.61 -0.21
N GLU A 103 7.98 5.45 -0.78
CA GLU A 103 8.19 4.78 -2.06
C GLU A 103 9.06 3.54 -1.83
N THR A 104 8.67 2.41 -2.42
CA THR A 104 9.55 1.24 -2.56
C THR A 104 10.61 1.50 -3.64
N PHE A 105 11.53 0.56 -3.85
CA PHE A 105 12.49 0.61 -4.97
C PHE A 105 11.83 0.82 -6.35
N ASP A 106 10.63 0.27 -6.55
CA ASP A 106 9.87 0.41 -7.80
C ASP A 106 9.04 1.71 -7.88
N LYS A 107 9.20 2.61 -6.91
CA LYS A 107 8.39 3.82 -6.68
C LYS A 107 6.91 3.53 -6.41
N TRP A 108 6.60 2.33 -5.93
CA TRP A 108 5.25 2.04 -5.48
C TRP A 108 5.04 2.71 -4.13
N THR A 109 3.86 3.30 -3.98
CA THR A 109 3.42 3.91 -2.71
C THR A 109 2.32 3.04 -2.10
N PRO A 110 1.96 3.25 -0.82
CA PRO A 110 0.80 2.58 -0.22
C PRO A 110 -0.48 2.73 -1.06
N LEU A 111 -0.67 3.89 -1.70
CA LEU A 111 -1.82 4.17 -2.55
C LEU A 111 -1.84 3.31 -3.82
N HIS A 112 -0.69 3.01 -4.43
CA HIS A 112 -0.60 2.09 -5.56
C HIS A 112 -1.10 0.68 -5.18
N PHE A 113 -0.64 0.16 -4.04
CA PHE A 113 -1.05 -1.17 -3.57
C PHE A 113 -2.54 -1.23 -3.24
N ALA A 114 -3.06 -0.24 -2.50
CA ALA A 114 -4.47 -0.17 -2.14
C ALA A 114 -5.37 -0.06 -3.39
N ALA A 115 -4.97 0.77 -4.36
CA ALA A 115 -5.71 0.95 -5.60
C ALA A 115 -5.71 -0.30 -6.46
N ARG A 116 -4.57 -0.99 -6.59
CA ARG A 116 -4.46 -2.26 -7.35
C ARG A 116 -5.32 -3.37 -6.76
N ASN A 117 -5.39 -3.46 -5.44
CA ASN A 117 -6.01 -4.59 -4.73
C ASN A 117 -7.48 -4.35 -4.31
N ASN A 118 -8.09 -3.25 -4.76
CA ASN A 118 -9.48 -2.87 -4.45
C ASN A 118 -9.74 -2.55 -2.96
N HIS A 119 -8.75 -2.04 -2.23
CA HIS A 119 -8.90 -1.71 -0.81
C HIS A 119 -9.47 -0.30 -0.64
N PHE A 120 -10.73 -0.10 -1.03
CA PHE A 120 -11.40 1.21 -1.07
C PHE A 120 -11.28 2.01 0.23
N GLN A 121 -11.47 1.38 1.39
CA GLN A 121 -11.38 2.07 2.69
C GLN A 121 -9.96 2.59 2.96
N ILE A 122 -8.93 1.85 2.54
CA ILE A 122 -7.54 2.27 2.64
C ILE A 122 -7.23 3.41 1.66
N VAL A 123 -7.73 3.32 0.42
CA VAL A 123 -7.63 4.42 -0.57
C VAL A 123 -8.21 5.71 0.02
N ALA A 124 -9.41 5.65 0.60
CA ALA A 124 -10.06 6.79 1.23
C ALA A 124 -9.25 7.35 2.42
N ALA A 125 -8.70 6.47 3.27
CA ALA A 125 -7.87 6.87 4.41
C ALA A 125 -6.57 7.56 3.96
N LEU A 126 -5.87 7.00 2.96
CA LEU A 126 -4.64 7.57 2.40
C LEU A 126 -4.89 8.94 1.75
N ILE A 127 -5.97 9.07 0.95
CA ILE A 127 -6.37 10.36 0.36
C ILE A 127 -6.67 11.39 1.46
N SER A 128 -7.40 10.99 2.50
CA SER A 128 -7.73 11.86 3.65
C SER A 128 -6.48 12.29 4.42
N ALA A 129 -5.42 11.48 4.37
CA ALA A 129 -4.11 11.78 4.93
C ALA A 129 -3.15 12.45 3.94
N ASN A 130 -3.66 13.04 2.85
CA ASN A 130 -2.90 13.79 1.85
C ASN A 130 -1.90 12.96 1.03
N ALA A 131 -2.20 11.68 0.75
CA ALA A 131 -1.45 10.91 -0.24
C ALA A 131 -1.54 11.56 -1.63
N ASN A 132 -0.43 11.59 -2.36
CA ASN A 132 -0.37 12.09 -3.72
C ASN A 132 -1.09 11.12 -4.68
N VAL A 133 -2.29 11.50 -5.14
CA VAL A 133 -3.11 10.67 -6.04
C VAL A 133 -2.55 10.55 -7.47
N ASN A 134 -1.63 11.46 -7.85
CA ASN A 134 -0.97 11.49 -9.15
C ASN A 134 0.49 11.02 -9.10
N VAL A 135 0.87 10.32 -8.01
CA VAL A 135 2.19 9.68 -7.93
C VAL A 135 2.35 8.65 -9.05
N ILE A 136 3.58 8.45 -9.51
CA ILE A 136 3.93 7.54 -10.59
C ILE A 136 4.94 6.50 -10.12
N ASP A 137 4.79 5.26 -10.60
CA ASP A 137 5.80 4.23 -10.45
C ASP A 137 6.95 4.38 -11.49
N ASN A 138 7.89 3.43 -11.50
CA ASN A 138 8.99 3.41 -12.49
C ASN A 138 8.54 3.26 -13.96
N LYS A 139 7.26 2.94 -14.23
CA LYS A 139 6.66 2.87 -15.55
C LYS A 139 5.73 4.05 -15.82
N GLU A 140 5.83 5.11 -15.03
CA GLU A 140 4.97 6.29 -15.11
C GLU A 140 3.48 5.97 -14.87
N MET A 141 3.16 4.80 -14.30
CA MET A 141 1.78 4.42 -14.03
C MET A 141 1.34 4.98 -12.68
N THR A 142 0.17 5.61 -12.66
CA THR A 142 -0.47 6.14 -11.44
C THR A 142 -1.35 5.10 -10.76
N PRO A 143 -1.77 5.29 -9.49
CA PRO A 143 -2.78 4.44 -8.85
C PRO A 143 -4.06 4.27 -9.67
N LEU A 144 -4.45 5.31 -10.43
CA LEU A 144 -5.63 5.27 -11.29
C LEU A 144 -5.47 4.30 -12.48
N HIS A 145 -4.26 4.15 -13.03
CA HIS A 145 -3.99 3.16 -14.08
C HIS A 145 -4.26 1.73 -13.57
N PHE A 146 -3.78 1.41 -12.37
CA PHE A 146 -4.00 0.09 -11.77
C PHE A 146 -5.49 -0.15 -11.46
N ALA A 147 -6.16 0.81 -10.82
CA ALA A 147 -7.58 0.68 -10.51
C ALA A 147 -8.44 0.49 -11.79
N ALA A 148 -8.13 1.23 -12.85
CA ALA A 148 -8.78 1.11 -14.15
C ALA A 148 -8.51 -0.24 -14.83
N TYR A 149 -7.24 -0.68 -14.84
CA TYR A 149 -6.83 -1.96 -15.43
C TYR A 149 -7.60 -3.13 -14.79
N TYR A 150 -7.70 -3.17 -13.47
CA TYR A 150 -8.37 -4.26 -12.76
C TYR A 150 -9.89 -4.11 -12.70
N GLY A 151 -10.43 -2.90 -12.91
CA GLY A 151 -11.87 -2.63 -12.98
C GLY A 151 -12.51 -2.29 -11.64
N HIS A 152 -11.78 -1.59 -10.75
CA HIS A 152 -12.22 -1.25 -9.39
C HIS A 152 -12.97 0.09 -9.36
N TYR A 153 -14.31 0.05 -9.50
CA TYR A 153 -15.16 1.24 -9.72
C TYR A 153 -15.08 2.27 -8.60
N GLU A 154 -15.26 1.83 -7.36
CA GLU A 154 -15.30 2.71 -6.20
C GLU A 154 -13.95 3.39 -5.97
N VAL A 155 -12.85 2.67 -6.23
CA VAL A 155 -11.49 3.21 -6.18
C VAL A 155 -11.27 4.25 -7.28
N VAL A 156 -11.69 3.97 -8.52
CA VAL A 156 -11.58 4.94 -9.63
C VAL A 156 -12.34 6.23 -9.32
N ILE A 157 -13.58 6.10 -8.83
CA ILE A 157 -14.40 7.25 -8.44
C ILE A 157 -13.72 8.05 -7.33
N ALA A 158 -13.20 7.38 -6.29
CA ALA A 158 -12.51 8.05 -5.18
C ALA A 158 -11.27 8.83 -5.66
N LEU A 159 -10.43 8.20 -6.50
CA LEU A 159 -9.22 8.82 -7.02
C LEU A 159 -9.54 10.05 -7.90
N VAL A 160 -10.50 9.94 -8.83
CA VAL A 160 -10.87 11.07 -9.70
C VAL A 160 -11.52 12.20 -8.90
N ASN A 161 -12.37 11.90 -7.92
CA ASN A 161 -12.93 12.91 -7.03
C ASN A 161 -11.84 13.63 -6.23
N ALA A 162 -10.77 12.92 -5.88
CA ALA A 162 -9.56 13.45 -5.25
C ALA A 162 -8.58 14.13 -6.24
N LYS A 163 -9.02 14.40 -7.48
CA LYS A 163 -8.25 15.09 -8.53
C LYS A 163 -7.10 14.26 -9.13
N ALA A 164 -7.23 12.94 -9.16
CA ALA A 164 -6.39 12.12 -10.03
C ALA A 164 -6.63 12.48 -11.50
N ASP A 165 -5.56 12.60 -12.27
CA ASP A 165 -5.62 12.90 -13.70
C ASP A 165 -6.07 11.65 -14.48
N ALA A 166 -7.31 11.69 -14.97
CA ALA A 166 -7.89 10.63 -15.80
C ALA A 166 -7.19 10.46 -17.17
N ASN A 167 -6.32 11.39 -17.55
CA ASN A 167 -5.57 11.42 -18.80
C ASN A 167 -4.06 11.29 -18.61
N ALA A 168 -3.59 11.00 -17.39
CA ALA A 168 -2.19 10.67 -17.15
C ALA A 168 -1.76 9.54 -18.09
N THR A 169 -0.52 9.59 -18.56
CA THR A 169 0.04 8.59 -19.47
C THR A 169 1.19 7.87 -18.81
N ASP A 170 1.26 6.56 -19.03
CA ASP A 170 2.43 5.77 -18.68
C ASP A 170 3.56 5.91 -19.73
N ILE A 171 4.67 5.18 -19.53
CA ILE A 171 5.82 5.20 -20.44
C ILE A 171 5.49 4.77 -21.88
N GLU A 172 4.39 4.05 -22.12
CA GLU A 172 3.93 3.65 -23.45
C GLU A 172 2.89 4.63 -24.04
N GLY A 173 2.56 5.70 -23.30
CA GLY A 173 1.51 6.64 -23.67
C GLY A 173 0.10 6.12 -23.36
N ASP A 174 -0.04 4.99 -22.67
CA ASP A 174 -1.34 4.45 -22.29
C ASP A 174 -1.92 5.27 -21.15
N THR A 175 -3.19 5.67 -21.30
CA THR A 175 -3.97 6.29 -20.22
C THR A 175 -4.71 5.23 -19.39
N PRO A 176 -5.30 5.57 -18.23
CA PRO A 176 -6.19 4.65 -17.50
C PRO A 176 -7.30 4.07 -18.37
N LEU A 177 -7.81 4.85 -19.34
CA LEU A 177 -8.81 4.40 -20.30
C LEU A 177 -8.26 3.29 -21.23
N HIS A 178 -7.02 3.42 -21.72
CA HIS A 178 -6.34 2.38 -22.51
C HIS A 178 -6.15 1.09 -21.70
N LYS A 179 -5.77 1.21 -20.42
CA LYS A 179 -5.64 0.06 -19.52
C LYS A 179 -6.97 -0.66 -19.27
N ALA A 180 -8.06 0.09 -19.07
CA ALA A 180 -9.40 -0.49 -18.92
C ALA A 180 -9.86 -1.20 -20.20
N ALA A 181 -9.65 -0.59 -21.37
CA ALA A 181 -10.07 -1.15 -22.65
C ALA A 181 -9.26 -2.40 -23.04
N SER A 182 -7.94 -2.37 -22.91
CA SER A 182 -7.06 -3.50 -23.22
C SER A 182 -7.34 -4.73 -22.35
N ASN A 183 -7.84 -4.54 -21.13
CA ASN A 183 -8.24 -5.63 -20.23
C ASN A 183 -9.76 -5.95 -20.28
N GLY A 184 -10.48 -5.47 -21.30
CA GLY A 184 -11.88 -5.82 -21.55
C GLY A 184 -12.90 -5.26 -20.53
N LYS A 185 -12.53 -4.22 -19.77
CA LYS A 185 -13.36 -3.64 -18.70
C LYS A 185 -14.39 -2.65 -19.25
N LYS A 186 -15.35 -3.12 -20.04
CA LYS A 186 -16.35 -2.28 -20.76
C LYS A 186 -17.05 -1.24 -19.88
N HIS A 187 -17.56 -1.66 -18.72
CA HIS A 187 -18.24 -0.75 -17.81
C HIS A 187 -17.28 0.30 -17.22
N MET A 188 -16.00 -0.03 -17.04
CA MET A 188 -14.97 0.89 -16.53
C MET A 188 -14.58 1.92 -17.58
N VAL A 189 -14.52 1.50 -18.85
CA VAL A 189 -14.32 2.41 -19.99
C VAL A 189 -15.42 3.49 -20.00
N ASN A 190 -16.69 3.08 -19.88
CA ASN A 190 -17.80 4.03 -19.81
C ASN A 190 -17.72 4.95 -18.58
N LEU A 191 -17.31 4.43 -17.42
CA LEU A 191 -17.10 5.22 -16.21
C LEU A 191 -15.99 6.27 -16.41
N LEU A 192 -14.83 5.88 -16.94
CA LEU A 192 -13.72 6.80 -17.16
C LEU A 192 -14.08 7.90 -18.16
N ILE A 193 -14.82 7.58 -19.22
CA ILE A 193 -15.35 8.57 -20.18
C ILE A 193 -16.29 9.56 -19.47
N SER A 194 -17.21 9.07 -18.63
CA SER A 194 -18.12 9.96 -17.88
C SER A 194 -17.41 10.81 -16.83
N LEU A 195 -16.22 10.36 -16.38
CA LEU A 195 -15.32 11.07 -15.49
C LEU A 195 -14.31 11.99 -16.20
N GLY A 196 -14.44 12.17 -17.53
CA GLY A 196 -13.63 13.12 -18.30
C GLY A 196 -12.36 12.56 -18.93
N ALA A 197 -12.22 11.23 -19.04
CA ALA A 197 -11.14 10.63 -19.81
C ALA A 197 -11.32 10.89 -21.32
N ASN A 198 -10.23 11.23 -21.98
CA ASN A 198 -10.19 11.54 -23.40
C ASN A 198 -10.19 10.27 -24.24
N ILE A 199 -11.31 9.99 -24.90
CA ILE A 199 -11.48 8.86 -25.84
C ILE A 199 -10.54 8.93 -27.05
N SER A 200 -10.10 10.13 -27.46
CA SER A 200 -9.20 10.31 -28.61
C SER A 200 -7.73 10.37 -28.22
N ALA A 201 -7.39 10.07 -26.95
CA ALA A 201 -6.00 9.90 -26.55
C ALA A 201 -5.36 8.80 -27.41
N LYS A 202 -4.15 9.05 -27.88
CA LYS A 202 -3.38 8.11 -28.71
C LYS A 202 -2.28 7.51 -27.86
N ASP A 203 -2.22 6.19 -27.80
CA ASP A 203 -1.02 5.49 -27.32
C ASP A 203 0.15 5.68 -28.31
N LYS A 204 1.38 5.30 -27.90
CA LYS A 204 2.55 5.37 -28.81
C LYS A 204 2.42 4.49 -30.05
N MET A 205 1.49 3.54 -30.06
CA MET A 205 1.21 2.63 -31.18
C MET A 205 0.10 3.16 -32.12
N VAL A 206 -0.39 4.38 -31.88
CA VAL A 206 -1.46 5.06 -32.65
C VAL A 206 -2.76 4.27 -32.68
N ARG A 207 -3.02 3.40 -31.69
CA ARG A 207 -4.29 2.70 -31.57
C ARG A 207 -5.27 3.61 -30.82
N PHE A 208 -6.48 3.71 -31.37
CA PHE A 208 -7.59 4.29 -30.63
C PHE A 208 -7.99 3.33 -29.51
N VAL A 209 -8.55 3.87 -28.43
CA VAL A 209 -9.34 3.07 -27.49
C VAL A 209 -10.49 2.45 -28.28
N TYR A 210 -10.43 1.14 -28.53
CA TYR A 210 -11.54 0.40 -29.11
C TYR A 210 -12.59 0.20 -28.01
N VAL A 211 -13.60 1.08 -28.01
CA VAL A 211 -14.77 1.05 -27.11
C VAL A 211 -15.77 -0.01 -27.55
#